data_AF-A0A5B1CLF5-F1
#
_entry.id   AF-A0A5B1CLF5-F1
#
_cell.length_a   1.000
_cell.length_b   1.000
_cell.length_c   1.000
_cell.angle_alpha   90.00
_cell.angle_beta   90.00
_cell.angle_gamma   90.00
#
_symmetry.space_group_name_H-M   'P 1'
#
loop_
_entity.id
_entity.type
_entity.pdbx_description
1 polymer ?
#
loop_
_entity_poly.entity_id
_entity_poly.type
_entity_poly.pdbx_seq_one_letter_code
_entity_poly.pdbx_strand_id
1 'polypeptide(L)'
;MDRSPFRTPHTSRSEGAHCEREIEVEFRGLKQTLDKGILSCRSAERVVVELDWSLFSQAYAELLSLREQIPQQSDEPIRVSLAETMRAIRRAMRERNESVASDELLDQVLRTAVIASYNNRTDKKARYRPHNPDKKPLGDPKVRAPDLEEQQKLNENRLANAA
;
A
#
# COMPACT_ATOMS: atom_id res chain seq x y z
N MET A 1 -15.04 -20.84 34.57
CA MET A 1 -14.41 -20.25 33.38
C MET A 1 -12.93 -20.11 33.69
N ASP A 2 -12.15 -21.04 33.16
CA ASP A 2 -10.72 -21.18 33.46
C ASP A 2 -9.94 -20.09 32.69
N ARG A 3 -9.20 -19.25 33.42
CA ARG A 3 -8.33 -18.20 32.86
C ARG A 3 -6.91 -18.73 32.83
N SER A 4 -6.66 -19.78 32.06
CA SER A 4 -5.29 -20.17 31.76
C SER A 4 -4.68 -19.12 30.81
N PRO A 5 -3.47 -18.62 31.08
CA PRO A 5 -2.79 -17.74 30.13
C PRO A 5 -2.55 -18.54 28.84
N PHE A 6 -2.96 -17.98 27.71
CA PHE A 6 -2.62 -18.49 26.38
C PHE A 6 -1.10 -18.71 26.32
N ARG A 7 -0.67 -19.96 26.45
CA ARG A 7 0.74 -20.34 26.34
C ARG A 7 1.08 -20.32 24.86
N THR A 8 1.67 -19.23 24.38
CA THR A 8 2.19 -19.17 23.01
C THR A 8 3.26 -20.25 22.85
N PRO A 9 3.22 -21.08 21.79
CA PRO A 9 4.29 -22.03 21.53
C PRO A 9 5.61 -21.28 21.40
N HIS A 10 6.69 -21.85 21.94
CA HIS A 10 8.05 -21.33 21.75
C HIS A 10 8.44 -21.52 20.28
N THR A 11 8.13 -20.53 19.44
CA THR A 11 8.67 -20.43 18.08
C THR A 11 10.17 -20.18 18.17
N SER A 12 10.93 -20.83 17.28
CA SER A 12 12.35 -20.54 17.15
C SER A 12 12.55 -19.05 16.82
N ARG A 13 13.68 -18.46 17.23
CA ARG A 13 13.96 -17.02 17.08
C ARG A 13 13.85 -16.54 15.62
N SER A 14 14.05 -17.44 14.65
CA SER A 14 13.86 -17.22 13.21
C SER A 14 12.40 -17.24 12.77
N GLU A 15 11.57 -18.13 13.32
CA GLU A 15 10.13 -18.22 13.01
C GLU A 15 9.36 -17.05 13.60
N GLY A 16 9.65 -16.66 14.84
CA GLY A 16 9.05 -15.47 15.46
C GLY A 16 9.30 -14.19 14.65
N ALA A 17 10.53 -14.01 14.17
CA ALA A 17 10.90 -12.88 13.32
C ALA A 17 10.27 -12.92 11.91
N HIS A 18 9.80 -14.09 11.45
CA HIS A 18 9.04 -14.21 10.21
C HIS A 18 7.59 -13.75 10.41
N CYS A 19 6.92 -14.24 11.48
CA CYS A 19 5.54 -13.86 11.80
C CYS A 19 5.41 -12.36 12.12
N GLU A 20 6.36 -11.76 12.83
CA GLU A 20 6.38 -10.31 13.11
C GLU A 20 6.43 -9.48 11.82
N ARG A 21 7.23 -9.93 10.85
CA ARG A 21 7.34 -9.27 9.53
C ARG A 21 6.08 -9.44 8.70
N GLU A 22 5.40 -10.58 8.80
CA GLU A 22 4.12 -10.82 8.12
C GLU A 22 3.03 -9.88 8.67
N ILE A 23 2.89 -9.78 9.99
CA ILE A 23 1.93 -8.87 10.61
C ILE A 23 2.21 -7.40 10.22
N GLU A 24 3.47 -6.98 10.21
CA GLU A 24 3.83 -5.61 9.77
C GLU A 24 3.42 -5.35 8.32
N VAL A 25 3.66 -6.33 7.42
CA VAL A 25 3.29 -6.22 6.01
C VAL A 25 1.78 -6.08 5.87
N GLU A 26 0.99 -6.83 6.62
CA GLU A 26 -0.48 -6.73 6.62
C GLU A 26 -0.98 -5.36 7.07
N PHE A 27 -0.45 -4.84 8.20
CA PHE A 27 -0.83 -3.50 8.68
C PHE A 27 -0.36 -2.39 7.75
N ARG A 28 0.79 -2.55 7.10
CA ARG A 28 1.26 -1.59 6.09
C ARG A 28 0.37 -1.64 4.85
N GLY A 29 0.00 -2.83 4.41
CA GLY A 29 -0.96 -3.07 3.33
C GLY A 29 -2.29 -2.37 3.61
N LEU A 30 -2.83 -2.52 4.82
CA LEU A 30 -4.04 -1.82 5.25
C LEU A 30 -3.90 -0.30 5.13
N LYS A 31 -2.84 0.27 5.74
CA LYS A 31 -2.61 1.72 5.71
C LYS A 31 -2.44 2.26 4.29
N GLN A 32 -1.75 1.52 3.43
CA GLN A 32 -1.50 1.91 2.05
C GLN A 32 -2.71 1.73 1.14
N THR A 33 -3.58 0.76 1.45
CA THR A 33 -4.78 0.52 0.67
C THR A 33 -5.93 1.40 1.10
N LEU A 34 -5.93 1.99 2.31
CA LEU A 34 -6.86 3.08 2.64
C LEU A 34 -6.71 4.22 1.63
N ASP A 35 -7.78 4.57 0.93
CA ASP A 35 -7.79 5.50 -0.19
C ASP A 35 -7.13 6.86 0.14
N LYS A 36 -7.37 7.36 1.36
CA LYS A 36 -6.82 8.63 1.87
C LYS A 36 -5.65 8.43 2.84
N GLY A 37 -5.21 7.19 3.08
CA GLY A 37 -4.22 6.87 4.11
C GLY A 37 -4.66 7.14 5.55
N ILE A 38 -5.93 7.51 5.76
CA ILE A 38 -6.54 7.83 7.06
C ILE A 38 -7.96 7.27 7.13
N LEU A 39 -8.42 7.01 8.35
CA LEU A 39 -9.83 6.70 8.64
C LEU A 39 -10.66 7.99 8.62
N SER A 40 -11.88 7.91 8.09
CA SER A 40 -12.74 9.08 7.81
C SER A 40 -13.61 9.49 9.00
N CYS A 41 -13.85 8.60 9.96
CA CYS A 41 -14.69 8.89 11.11
C CYS A 41 -14.06 9.91 12.07
N ARG A 42 -14.88 10.81 12.61
CA ARG A 42 -14.47 11.85 13.58
C ARG A 42 -14.76 11.50 15.04
N SER A 43 -15.55 10.47 15.29
CA SER A 43 -15.87 9.97 16.64
C SER A 43 -15.02 8.74 16.94
N ALA A 44 -14.43 8.67 18.13
CA ALA A 44 -13.57 7.56 18.56
C ALA A 44 -14.28 6.20 18.45
N GLU A 45 -15.54 6.11 18.88
CA GLU A 45 -16.34 4.88 18.79
C GLU A 45 -16.54 4.42 17.34
N ARG A 46 -16.80 5.38 16.43
CA ARG A 46 -17.01 5.09 15.01
C ARG A 46 -15.71 4.72 14.30
N VAL A 47 -14.58 5.30 14.71
CA VAL A 47 -13.26 4.96 14.17
C VAL A 47 -12.90 3.51 14.46
N VAL A 48 -13.24 2.99 15.64
CA VAL A 48 -13.01 1.57 15.97
C VAL A 48 -13.81 0.67 15.03
N VAL A 49 -15.09 0.97 14.83
CA VAL A 49 -15.95 0.23 13.90
C VAL A 49 -15.44 0.32 12.46
N GLU A 50 -15.01 1.51 12.02
CA GLU A 50 -14.42 1.70 10.68
C GLU A 50 -13.14 0.86 10.50
N LEU A 51 -12.28 0.81 11.53
CA LEU A 51 -11.07 -0.01 11.53
C LEU A 51 -11.40 -1.50 11.44
N ASP A 52 -12.37 -1.99 12.23
CA ASP A 52 -12.80 -3.38 12.21
C ASP A 52 -13.29 -3.77 10.80
N TRP A 53 -14.17 -2.97 10.22
CA TRP A 53 -14.66 -3.21 8.85
C TRP A 53 -13.54 -3.10 7.80
N SER A 54 -12.55 -2.22 8.00
CA SER A 54 -11.40 -2.12 7.11
C SER A 54 -10.56 -3.40 7.13
N LEU A 55 -10.28 -3.94 8.33
CA LEU A 55 -9.58 -5.22 8.50
C LEU A 55 -10.34 -6.38 7.86
N PHE A 56 -11.65 -6.48 8.11
CA PHE A 56 -12.49 -7.51 7.48
C PHE A 56 -12.50 -7.38 5.95
N SER A 57 -12.59 -6.15 5.42
CA SER A 57 -12.60 -5.92 3.98
C SER A 57 -11.30 -6.35 3.31
N GLN A 58 -10.15 -6.09 3.95
CA GLN A 58 -8.84 -6.54 3.48
C GLN A 58 -8.76 -8.07 3.45
N ALA A 59 -9.07 -8.73 4.57
CA ALA A 59 -9.00 -10.19 4.65
C ALA A 59 -9.94 -10.84 3.62
N TYR A 60 -11.14 -10.28 3.43
CA TYR A 60 -12.08 -10.78 2.44
C TYR A 60 -11.60 -10.58 1.01
N ALA A 61 -10.99 -9.43 0.71
CA ALA A 61 -10.41 -9.14 -0.59
C ALA A 61 -9.30 -10.14 -0.95
N GLU A 62 -8.41 -10.44 0.01
CA GLU A 62 -7.35 -11.44 -0.15
C GLU A 62 -7.92 -12.83 -0.41
N LEU A 63 -8.93 -13.25 0.35
CA LEU A 63 -9.61 -14.54 0.13
C LEU A 63 -10.27 -14.65 -1.25
N LEU A 64 -10.87 -13.57 -1.75
CA LEU A 64 -11.42 -13.53 -3.11
C LEU A 64 -10.33 -13.70 -4.16
N SER A 65 -9.20 -13.01 -3.99
CA SER A 65 -8.05 -13.13 -4.88
C SER A 65 -7.47 -14.55 -4.87
N LEU A 66 -7.30 -15.13 -3.68
CA LEU A 66 -6.86 -16.52 -3.49
C LEU A 66 -7.77 -17.52 -4.19
N ARG A 67 -9.10 -17.38 -4.01
CA ARG A 67 -10.09 -18.26 -4.63
C ARG A 67 -9.92 -18.32 -6.15
N GLU A 68 -9.69 -17.18 -6.79
CA GLU A 68 -9.54 -17.12 -8.24
C GLU A 68 -8.18 -17.64 -8.72
N GLN A 69 -7.13 -17.55 -7.88
CA GLN A 69 -5.77 -17.99 -8.21
C GLN A 69 -5.55 -19.50 -8.02
N ILE A 70 -6.21 -20.14 -7.06
CA ILE A 70 -6.07 -21.59 -6.75
C ILE A 70 -6.23 -22.49 -8.00
N PRO A 71 -7.25 -22.31 -8.86
CA PRO A 71 -7.44 -23.18 -10.03
C PRO A 71 -6.30 -23.12 -11.06
N GLN A 72 -5.43 -22.11 -11.01
CA GLN A 72 -4.36 -21.90 -12.00
C GLN A 72 -3.00 -22.42 -11.56
N GLN A 73 -2.85 -22.87 -10.31
CA GLN A 73 -1.53 -23.24 -9.80
C GLN A 73 -1.19 -24.71 -9.99
N SER A 74 -0.04 -24.94 -10.64
CA SER A 74 0.79 -26.14 -10.47
C SER A 74 1.97 -25.77 -9.56
N ASP A 75 1.91 -26.16 -8.29
CA ASP A 75 3.03 -26.22 -7.33
C ASP A 75 3.74 -24.93 -6.85
N GLU A 76 3.41 -23.72 -7.33
CA GLU A 76 4.01 -22.47 -6.80
C GLU A 76 3.29 -21.89 -5.57
N PRO A 77 3.99 -21.22 -4.63
CA PRO A 77 3.35 -20.52 -3.52
C PRO A 77 2.51 -19.34 -4.03
N ILE A 78 1.27 -19.22 -3.52
CA ILE A 78 0.37 -18.13 -3.92
C ILE A 78 0.95 -16.79 -3.47
N ARG A 79 1.07 -15.85 -4.41
CA ARG A 79 1.63 -14.51 -4.17
C ARG A 79 0.57 -13.44 -4.38
N VAL A 80 -0.36 -13.28 -3.44
CA VAL A 80 -1.45 -12.29 -3.58
C VAL A 80 -0.94 -10.86 -3.44
N SER A 81 -1.28 -9.99 -4.39
CA SER A 81 -1.07 -8.54 -4.26
C SER A 81 -2.33 -7.89 -3.69
N LEU A 82 -2.29 -7.53 -2.40
CA LEU A 82 -3.38 -6.81 -1.75
C LEU A 82 -3.71 -5.48 -2.45
N ALA A 83 -2.69 -4.73 -2.86
CA ALA A 83 -2.86 -3.44 -3.52
C ALA A 83 -3.62 -3.56 -4.85
N GLU A 84 -3.22 -4.51 -5.71
CA GLU A 84 -3.92 -4.74 -6.98
C GLU A 84 -5.33 -5.29 -6.76
N THR A 85 -5.49 -6.18 -5.77
CA THR A 85 -6.79 -6.74 -5.39
C THR A 85 -7.76 -5.63 -4.97
N MET A 86 -7.35 -4.72 -4.08
CA MET A 86 -8.18 -3.61 -3.64
C MET A 86 -8.48 -2.62 -4.77
N ARG A 87 -7.54 -2.39 -5.69
CA ARG A 87 -7.79 -1.57 -6.89
C ARG A 87 -8.83 -2.20 -7.80
N ALA A 88 -8.73 -3.51 -8.06
CA ALA A 88 -9.67 -4.25 -8.89
C ALA A 88 -11.09 -4.19 -8.32
N ILE A 89 -11.25 -4.45 -7.02
CA ILE A 89 -12.54 -4.38 -6.33
C ILE A 89 -13.11 -2.96 -6.40
N ARG A 90 -12.32 -1.93 -6.09
CA ARG A 90 -12.78 -0.53 -6.14
C ARG A 90 -13.15 -0.10 -7.55
N ARG A 91 -12.41 -0.56 -8.57
CA ARG A 91 -12.74 -0.32 -9.97
C ARG A 91 -14.10 -0.91 -10.30
N ALA A 92 -14.31 -2.20 -10.00
CA ALA A 92 -15.59 -2.87 -10.23
C ALA A 92 -16.76 -2.21 -9.50
N MET A 93 -16.54 -1.67 -8.29
CA MET A 93 -17.56 -0.92 -7.55
C MET A 93 -17.89 0.45 -8.17
N ARG A 94 -16.88 1.16 -8.71
CA ARG A 94 -17.07 2.48 -9.34
C ARG A 94 -17.70 2.37 -10.73
N GLU A 95 -17.24 1.41 -11.52
CA GLU A 95 -17.59 1.23 -12.95
C GLU A 95 -18.71 0.18 -13.13
N ARG A 96 -19.56 -0.02 -12.11
CA ARG A 96 -20.55 -1.12 -12.06
C ARG A 96 -21.54 -1.19 -13.23
N ASN A 97 -21.70 -0.10 -13.98
CA ASN A 97 -22.66 0.03 -15.08
C ASN A 97 -21.97 0.03 -16.46
N GLU A 98 -20.66 -0.12 -16.51
CA GLU A 98 -19.89 -0.07 -17.74
C GLU A 98 -19.77 -1.47 -18.36
N SER A 99 -19.81 -1.54 -19.70
CA SER A 99 -19.50 -2.78 -20.42
C SER A 99 -17.99 -2.95 -20.45
N VAL A 100 -17.51 -4.04 -19.88
CA VAL A 100 -16.09 -4.31 -19.68
C VAL A 100 -15.66 -5.48 -20.57
N ALA A 101 -14.43 -5.45 -21.10
CA ALA A 101 -13.89 -6.54 -21.89
C ALA A 101 -13.72 -7.83 -21.05
N SER A 102 -13.66 -8.99 -21.69
CA SER A 102 -13.64 -10.27 -20.97
C SER A 102 -12.41 -10.43 -20.07
N ASP A 103 -11.28 -9.82 -20.41
CA ASP A 103 -10.01 -9.83 -19.67
C ASP A 103 -9.98 -8.79 -18.54
N GLU A 104 -10.89 -7.83 -18.55
CA GLU A 104 -11.05 -6.81 -17.52
C GLU A 104 -12.12 -7.15 -16.49
N LEU A 105 -12.81 -8.29 -16.66
CA LEU A 105 -13.74 -8.85 -15.69
C LEU A 105 -13.06 -9.04 -14.33
N LEU A 106 -13.81 -8.82 -13.26
CA LEU A 106 -13.27 -8.82 -11.90
C LEU A 106 -12.55 -10.13 -11.55
N ASP A 107 -13.11 -11.28 -11.94
CA ASP A 107 -12.49 -12.58 -11.70
C ASP A 107 -11.14 -12.71 -12.42
N GLN A 108 -11.07 -12.33 -13.70
CA GLN A 108 -9.82 -12.36 -14.48
C GLN A 108 -8.76 -11.41 -13.90
N VAL A 109 -9.17 -10.22 -13.48
CA VAL A 109 -8.25 -9.26 -12.88
C VAL A 109 -7.72 -9.79 -11.55
N LEU A 110 -8.57 -10.38 -10.71
CA LEU A 110 -8.17 -11.00 -9.44
C LEU A 110 -7.22 -12.19 -9.65
N ARG A 111 -7.39 -12.97 -10.72
CA ARG A 111 -6.44 -14.04 -11.10
C ARG A 111 -5.03 -13.51 -11.33
N THR A 112 -4.92 -12.31 -11.90
CA THR A 112 -3.62 -11.69 -12.22
C THR A 112 -3.10 -10.75 -11.14
N ALA A 113 -3.85 -10.55 -10.04
CA ALA A 113 -3.51 -9.68 -8.91
C ALA A 113 -2.42 -10.30 -8.02
N VAL A 114 -1.24 -10.53 -8.60
CA VAL A 114 -0.12 -11.24 -8.02
C VAL A 114 1.03 -10.27 -7.71
N ILE A 115 1.77 -10.50 -6.62
CA ILE A 115 2.98 -9.72 -6.32
C ILE A 115 3.98 -9.94 -7.44
N ALA A 116 4.41 -8.84 -8.06
CA ALA A 116 5.42 -8.88 -9.11
C ALA A 116 6.71 -9.55 -8.61
N SER A 117 7.20 -10.52 -9.36
CA SER A 117 8.52 -11.12 -9.15
C SER A 117 9.59 -10.12 -9.57
N TYR A 118 10.00 -9.24 -8.65
CA TYR A 118 11.12 -8.35 -8.91
C TYR A 118 12.45 -9.02 -8.56
N ASN A 119 13.23 -9.35 -9.59
CA ASN A 119 14.65 -9.63 -9.42
C ASN A 119 15.38 -8.31 -9.19
N ASN A 120 15.80 -8.06 -7.95
CA ASN A 120 16.61 -6.88 -7.63
C ASN A 120 17.89 -6.89 -8.46
N ARG A 121 17.94 -6.09 -9.53
CA ARG A 121 19.16 -5.88 -10.34
C ARG A 121 20.27 -5.20 -9.55
N THR A 122 19.89 -4.49 -8.48
CA THR A 122 20.80 -3.77 -7.60
C THR A 122 20.63 -4.27 -6.17
N ASP A 123 21.77 -4.46 -5.52
CA ASP A 123 21.84 -4.92 -4.15
C ASP A 123 21.12 -3.93 -3.22
N LYS A 124 20.19 -4.40 -2.38
CA LYS A 124 19.50 -3.58 -1.35
C LYS A 124 20.43 -3.20 -0.19
N LYS A 125 21.75 -3.31 -0.39
CA LYS A 125 22.75 -2.74 0.51
C LYS A 125 22.31 -1.32 0.81
N ALA A 126 22.15 -1.06 2.11
CA ALA A 126 21.78 0.25 2.61
C ALA A 126 22.61 1.29 1.85
N ARG A 127 21.96 2.38 1.45
CA ARG A 127 22.60 3.53 0.82
C ARG A 127 23.50 4.25 1.83
N TYR A 128 24.32 3.52 2.58
CA TYR A 128 25.41 4.04 3.39
C TYR A 128 26.42 4.62 2.41
N ARG A 129 26.22 5.91 2.12
CA ARG A 129 27.28 6.75 1.61
C ARG A 129 28.06 7.20 2.85
N PRO A 130 29.33 6.81 3.01
CA PRO A 130 30.17 7.41 4.04
C PRO A 130 30.07 8.93 3.92
N HIS A 131 30.07 9.61 5.06
CA HIS A 131 30.06 11.07 5.12
C HIS A 131 31.16 11.59 4.20
N ASN A 132 30.82 12.39 3.19
CA ASN A 132 31.80 12.97 2.29
C ASN A 132 32.32 14.27 2.95
N PRO A 133 33.51 14.26 3.58
CA PRO A 133 34.03 15.42 4.29
C PRO A 133 34.28 16.62 3.35
N ASP A 134 34.46 16.35 2.05
CA ASP A 134 34.66 17.37 1.02
C ASP A 134 33.36 17.99 0.51
N LYS A 135 32.20 17.43 0.91
CA LYS A 135 30.90 18.01 0.59
C LYS A 135 30.69 19.23 1.48
N LYS A 136 31.15 20.38 0.99
CA LYS A 136 30.81 21.68 1.58
C LYS A 136 29.28 21.76 1.69
N PRO A 137 28.72 22.18 2.84
CA PRO A 137 27.28 22.40 2.95
C PRO A 137 26.84 23.31 1.81
N LEU A 138 25.63 23.08 1.28
CA LEU A 138 25.04 24.07 0.40
C LEU A 138 25.02 25.37 1.19
N GLY A 139 25.71 26.41 0.70
CA GLY A 139 25.70 27.70 1.35
C GLY A 139 24.28 28.25 1.45
N ASP A 140 24.11 29.30 2.24
CA ASP A 140 22.79 29.91 2.41
C ASP A 140 22.17 30.24 1.04
N PRO A 141 20.88 29.93 0.86
CA PRO A 141 20.21 30.22 -0.40
C PRO A 141 20.29 31.72 -0.69
N LYS A 142 20.63 32.08 -1.92
CA LYS A 142 20.56 33.47 -2.38
C LYS A 142 19.09 33.84 -2.60
N VAL A 143 18.46 34.35 -1.56
CA VAL A 143 17.07 34.85 -1.63
C VAL A 143 17.10 36.25 -2.24
N ARG A 144 16.36 36.46 -3.34
CA ARG A 144 16.09 37.79 -3.91
C ARG A 144 14.59 37.98 -4.07
N ALA A 145 14.15 39.23 -4.13
CA ALA A 145 12.78 39.54 -4.51
C ALA A 145 12.52 39.05 -5.95
N PRO A 146 11.30 38.53 -6.23
CA PRO A 146 10.94 38.10 -7.57
C PRO A 146 10.81 39.31 -8.50
N ASP A 147 11.31 39.16 -9.72
CA ASP A 147 11.17 40.15 -10.78
C ASP A 147 9.70 40.18 -11.30
N LEU A 148 9.32 41.22 -12.04
CA LEU A 148 7.96 41.39 -12.55
C LEU A 148 7.50 40.20 -13.41
N GLU A 149 8.39 39.68 -14.26
CA GLU A 149 8.11 38.49 -15.08
C GLU A 149 7.88 37.23 -14.22
N GLU A 150 8.61 37.10 -13.11
CA GLU A 150 8.50 35.96 -12.19
C GLU A 150 7.21 36.06 -11.36
N GLN A 151 6.79 37.29 -11.01
CA GLN A 151 5.51 37.54 -10.35
C GLN A 151 4.33 37.23 -11.28
N GLN A 152 4.43 37.58 -12.56
CA GLN A 152 3.41 37.23 -13.57
C GLN A 152 3.29 35.72 -13.72
N LYS A 153 4.40 35.00 -13.90
CA LYS A 153 4.41 33.53 -13.95
C LYS A 153 3.86 32.89 -12.67
N LEU A 154 4.16 33.46 -11.50
CA LEU A 154 3.60 32.96 -10.23
C LEU A 154 2.08 33.13 -10.18
N ASN A 155 1.56 34.25 -10.65
CA ASN A 155 0.12 34.51 -10.71
C ASN A 155 -0.58 33.60 -11.72
N GLU A 156 0.01 33.39 -12.90
CA GLU A 156 -0.49 32.43 -13.90
C GLU A 156 -0.58 31.01 -13.33
N ASN A 157 0.48 30.52 -12.67
CA ASN A 157 0.50 29.20 -12.05
C ASN A 157 -0.51 29.07 -10.90
N ARG A 158 -0.76 30.15 -10.14
CA ARG A 158 -1.79 30.16 -9.09
C ARG A 158 -3.20 30.06 -9.68
N LEU A 159 -3.45 30.75 -10.78
CA LEU A 159 -4.73 30.69 -11.48
C LEU A 159 -4.96 29.30 -12.10
N ALA A 160 -3.93 28.71 -12.71
CA ALA A 160 -4.00 27.38 -13.31
C ALA A 160 -4.24 26.25 -12.28
N ASN A 161 -3.69 26.39 -11.06
CA ASN A 161 -3.89 25.40 -9.98
C ASN A 161 -5.20 25.61 -9.20
N ALA A 162 -5.90 26.72 -9.41
CA ALA A 162 -7.19 27.03 -8.78
C ALA A 162 -8.40 26.68 -9.66
N ALA A 163 -8.17 26.33 -10.93
CA ALA A 163 -9.16 25.83 -11.88
C ALA A 163 -9.22 24.29 -11.86
#